data_AF-A0A2U9K745-F1
#
_entry.id   AF-A0A2U9K745-F1
#
_cell.length_a   1.000
_cell.length_b   1.000
_cell.length_c   1.000
_cell.angle_alpha   90.00
_cell.angle_beta   90.00
_cell.angle_gamma   90.00
#
_symmetry.space_group_name_H-M   'P 1'
#
loop_
_entity.id
_entity.type
_entity.pdbx_description
1 polymer ?
#
loop_
_entity_poly.entity_id
_entity_poly.type
_entity_poly.pdbx_seq_one_letter_code
_entity_poly.pdbx_strand_id
1 'polypeptide(L)'
;MSSSRVYCLTICACRKEGMDEDEYHRYLSEHHSNLVKGHLAAKGILSYTMIHFKDVLDYIRAKDDPYYKEVILPDHAHFADPANTVFVTGWLETHVINGEAV
;
A
#
# COMPACT_ATOMS: atom_id res chain seq x y z
N MET A 1 23.72 17.22 -3.32
CA MET A 1 22.63 16.61 -4.12
C MET A 1 21.61 16.06 -3.12
N SER A 2 20.38 16.55 -3.18
CA SER A 2 19.31 16.04 -2.30
C SER A 2 19.14 14.55 -2.57
N SER A 3 19.17 13.75 -1.51
CA SER A 3 18.99 12.31 -1.56
C SER A 3 17.71 11.98 -2.32
N SER A 4 17.82 11.37 -3.51
CA SER A 4 16.70 10.88 -4.33
C SER A 4 16.09 9.59 -3.75
N ARG A 5 16.11 9.45 -2.42
CA ARG A 5 15.53 8.32 -1.74
C ARG A 5 14.01 8.42 -1.83
N VAL A 6 13.47 7.46 -2.57
CA VAL A 6 12.07 7.09 -2.48
C VAL A 6 11.87 6.31 -1.19
N TYR A 7 10.62 6.10 -0.84
CA TYR A 7 10.24 5.98 0.55
C TYR A 7 9.15 4.89 0.63
N CYS A 8 9.30 3.93 1.57
CA CYS A 8 8.70 2.56 1.73
C CYS A 8 7.36 2.40 2.53
N LEU A 9 6.26 1.68 2.19
CA LEU A 9 5.00 1.45 2.95
C LEU A 9 4.31 0.13 2.54
N THR A 10 4.91 -1.02 2.74
CA THR A 10 4.27 -2.28 2.33
C THR A 10 2.94 -2.51 3.08
N ILE A 11 1.79 -2.63 2.38
CA ILE A 11 0.53 -3.11 2.99
C ILE A 11 0.32 -4.60 2.70
N CYS A 12 0.35 -5.43 3.74
CA CYS A 12 -0.03 -6.84 3.68
C CYS A 12 -1.52 -7.01 4.00
N ALA A 13 -2.38 -6.84 2.99
CA ALA A 13 -3.81 -7.09 3.14
C ALA A 13 -4.10 -8.60 3.16
N CYS A 14 -4.82 -9.06 4.18
CA CYS A 14 -5.31 -10.44 4.24
C CYS A 14 -6.57 -10.59 3.37
N ARG A 15 -6.62 -11.69 2.62
CA ARG A 15 -7.83 -12.11 1.89
C ARG A 15 -8.98 -12.31 2.88
N LYS A 16 -10.16 -11.79 2.54
CA LYS A 16 -11.39 -11.95 3.32
C LYS A 16 -11.76 -13.43 3.50
N GLU A 17 -12.24 -13.79 4.69
CA GLU A 17 -12.73 -15.15 4.96
C GLU A 17 -13.85 -15.54 3.97
N GLY A 18 -13.75 -16.73 3.37
CA GLY A 18 -14.71 -17.24 2.39
C GLY A 18 -14.54 -16.73 0.96
N MET A 19 -13.62 -15.79 0.69
CA MET A 19 -13.31 -15.36 -0.68
C MET A 19 -12.31 -16.33 -1.32
N ASP A 20 -12.56 -16.74 -2.56
CA ASP A 20 -11.64 -17.62 -3.29
C ASP A 20 -10.34 -16.88 -3.69
N GLU A 21 -9.25 -17.62 -3.91
CA GLU A 21 -7.93 -17.04 -4.22
C GLU A 21 -7.92 -16.38 -5.60
N ASP A 22 -8.52 -17.02 -6.61
CA ASP A 22 -8.60 -16.46 -7.96
C ASP A 22 -9.52 -15.24 -7.98
N GLU A 23 -10.58 -15.25 -7.18
CA GLU A 23 -11.48 -14.11 -7.00
C GLU A 23 -10.74 -12.94 -6.35
N TYR A 24 -9.96 -13.19 -5.29
CA TYR A 24 -9.16 -12.18 -4.60
C TYR A 24 -8.11 -11.55 -5.52
N HIS A 25 -7.37 -12.38 -6.25
CA HIS A 25 -6.38 -11.92 -7.22
C HIS A 25 -7.00 -11.03 -8.30
N ARG A 26 -8.12 -11.47 -8.88
CA ARG A 26 -8.83 -10.73 -9.93
C ARG A 26 -9.37 -9.41 -9.42
N TYR A 27 -9.97 -9.39 -8.22
CA TYR A 27 -10.51 -8.16 -7.64
C TYR A 27 -9.41 -7.14 -7.37
N LEU A 28 -8.26 -7.55 -6.81
CA LEU A 28 -7.14 -6.62 -6.59
C LEU A 28 -6.54 -6.12 -7.91
N SER A 29 -6.29 -7.02 -8.85
CA SER A 29 -5.53 -6.72 -10.07
C SER A 29 -6.35 -5.98 -11.12
N GLU A 30 -7.64 -6.27 -11.21
CA GLU A 30 -8.50 -5.76 -12.29
C GLU A 30 -9.54 -4.73 -11.82
N HIS A 31 -9.94 -4.76 -10.54
CA HIS A 31 -10.91 -3.79 -10.02
C HIS A 31 -10.23 -2.72 -9.19
N HIS A 32 -9.65 -3.10 -8.05
CA HIS A 32 -9.06 -2.14 -7.10
C HIS A 32 -7.91 -1.34 -7.72
N SER A 33 -6.99 -2.00 -8.43
CA SER A 33 -5.86 -1.33 -9.11
C SER A 33 -6.34 -0.25 -10.08
N ASN A 34 -7.43 -0.51 -10.82
CA ASN A 34 -7.98 0.40 -11.81
C ASN A 34 -8.61 1.64 -11.17
N LEU A 35 -9.24 1.47 -10.00
CA LEU A 35 -9.78 2.59 -9.22
C LEU A 35 -8.67 3.51 -8.70
N VAL A 36 -7.56 2.95 -8.20
CA VAL A 36 -6.54 3.74 -7.48
C VAL A 36 -5.41 4.26 -8.37
N LYS A 37 -4.99 3.53 -9.42
CA LYS A 37 -3.74 3.83 -10.17
C LYS A 37 -3.68 5.24 -10.75
N GLY A 38 -4.80 5.73 -11.31
CA GLY A 38 -4.86 7.08 -11.88
C GLY A 38 -4.75 8.17 -10.83
N HIS A 39 -5.40 7.97 -9.68
CA HIS A 39 -5.32 8.88 -8.54
C HIS A 39 -3.90 8.94 -7.96
N LEU A 40 -3.26 7.78 -7.78
CA LEU A 40 -1.90 7.68 -7.23
C LEU A 40 -0.89 8.37 -8.16
N ALA A 41 -0.95 8.09 -9.46
CA ALA A 41 -0.07 8.71 -10.46
C ALA A 41 -0.21 10.25 -10.46
N ALA A 42 -1.45 10.76 -10.40
CA ALA A 42 -1.72 12.21 -10.38
C ALA A 42 -1.19 12.92 -9.12
N LYS A 43 -0.91 12.18 -8.03
CA LYS A 43 -0.33 12.71 -6.78
C LYS A 43 1.19 12.48 -6.68
N GLY A 44 1.83 12.09 -7.78
CA GLY A 44 3.28 11.91 -7.85
C GLY A 44 3.78 10.62 -7.20
N ILE A 45 2.89 9.65 -6.95
CA ILE A 45 3.28 8.32 -6.51
C ILE A 45 3.89 7.60 -7.71
N LEU A 46 5.17 7.27 -7.58
CA LEU A 46 6.01 6.78 -8.68
C LEU A 46 5.75 5.30 -9.02
N SER A 47 5.30 4.54 -8.03
CA SER A 47 5.05 3.11 -8.12
C SER A 47 3.91 2.75 -7.17
N TYR A 48 2.88 2.09 -7.70
CA TYR A 48 1.91 1.37 -6.90
C TYR A 48 2.25 -0.11 -6.98
N THR A 49 3.20 -0.47 -6.15
CA THR A 49 3.29 -1.78 -5.51
C THR A 49 2.82 -1.56 -4.07
N MET A 50 2.61 -2.59 -3.24
CA MET A 50 2.23 -2.41 -1.82
C MET A 50 3.03 -1.24 -1.22
N ILE A 51 2.33 -0.25 -0.64
CA ILE A 51 2.63 1.22 -0.63
C ILE A 51 4.09 1.60 -0.26
N HIS A 52 4.46 2.88 -0.37
CA HIS A 52 5.80 3.47 -0.23
C HIS A 52 5.68 4.84 0.59
N PHE A 53 6.19 5.05 1.85
CA PHE A 53 6.10 6.29 2.68
C PHE A 53 7.43 6.91 3.16
N LYS A 54 7.40 8.24 3.44
CA LYS A 54 8.57 9.03 3.80
C LYS A 54 9.11 8.79 5.20
N ASP A 55 8.72 9.64 6.11
CA ASP A 55 8.89 9.33 7.51
C ASP A 55 7.73 8.41 7.96
N VAL A 56 7.93 7.60 9.00
CA VAL A 56 6.81 6.92 9.65
C VAL A 56 5.77 7.93 10.17
N LEU A 57 6.21 9.14 10.52
CA LEU A 57 5.34 10.24 10.91
C LEU A 57 4.42 10.70 9.76
N ASP A 58 4.79 10.50 8.50
CA ASP A 58 3.90 10.80 7.36
C ASP A 58 2.73 9.82 7.29
N TYR A 59 2.98 8.54 7.58
CA TYR A 59 1.92 7.55 7.67
C TYR A 59 0.98 7.82 8.85
N ILE A 60 1.53 8.24 10.00
CA ILE A 60 0.74 8.63 11.17
C ILE A 60 -0.15 9.84 10.84
N ARG A 61 0.43 10.90 10.23
CA ARG A 61 -0.34 12.07 9.79
C ARG A 61 -1.45 11.71 8.80
N ALA A 62 -1.17 10.80 7.86
CA ALA A 62 -2.18 10.33 6.90
C ALA A 62 -3.32 9.58 7.60
N LYS A 63 -3.03 8.74 8.59
CA LYS A 63 -4.06 8.06 9.39
C LYS A 63 -4.83 9.01 10.31
N ASP A 64 -4.20 10.11 10.70
CA ASP A 64 -4.81 11.09 11.60
C ASP A 64 -5.72 12.11 10.90
N ASP A 65 -5.63 12.22 9.57
CA ASP A 65 -6.43 13.12 8.77
C ASP A 65 -7.95 12.83 8.88
N PRO A 66 -8.81 13.86 9.02
CA PRO A 66 -10.26 13.69 9.08
C PRO A 66 -10.84 12.93 7.89
N TYR A 67 -10.36 13.20 6.67
CA TYR A 67 -10.81 12.50 5.46
C TYR A 67 -10.45 11.02 5.50
N TYR A 68 -9.27 10.67 6.01
CA TYR A 68 -8.91 9.27 6.20
C TYR A 68 -9.86 8.56 7.17
N LYS A 69 -10.16 9.21 8.30
CA LYS A 69 -11.03 8.65 9.35
C LYS A 69 -12.50 8.52 8.90
N GLU A 70 -12.99 9.50 8.15
CA GLU A 70 -14.40 9.60 7.79
C GLU A 70 -14.76 8.90 6.48
N VAL A 71 -13.80 8.77 5.55
CA VAL A 71 -14.07 8.27 4.19
C VAL A 71 -13.27 7.00 3.88
N ILE A 72 -11.97 6.99 4.14
CA ILE A 72 -11.09 5.90 3.71
C ILE A 72 -11.18 4.69 4.66
N LEU A 73 -11.11 4.94 5.98
CA LEU A 73 -11.15 3.88 6.98
C LEU A 73 -12.46 3.07 6.93
N PRO A 74 -13.65 3.66 6.75
CA PRO A 74 -14.88 2.89 6.56
C PRO A 74 -14.89 2.03 5.29
N ASP A 75 -14.28 2.51 4.20
CA ASP A 75 -14.24 1.74 2.93
C ASP A 75 -13.44 0.44 3.07
N HIS A 76 -12.41 0.42 3.92
CA HIS A 76 -11.62 -0.79 4.19
C HIS A 76 -12.47 -1.95 4.69
N ALA A 77 -13.61 -1.70 5.36
CA ALA A 77 -14.50 -2.76 5.85
C ALA A 77 -15.11 -3.61 4.71
N HIS A 78 -15.11 -3.13 3.47
CA HIS A 78 -15.63 -3.89 2.33
C HIS A 78 -14.71 -5.05 1.93
N PHE A 79 -13.40 -4.86 2.06
CA PHE A 79 -12.40 -5.75 1.45
C PHE A 79 -11.29 -6.23 2.39
N ALA A 80 -11.04 -5.53 3.49
CA ALA A 80 -9.96 -5.86 4.42
C ALA A 80 -10.50 -6.50 5.70
N ASP A 81 -9.74 -7.43 6.25
CA ASP A 81 -9.90 -7.91 7.62
C ASP A 81 -8.91 -7.19 8.54
N PRO A 82 -9.31 -6.09 9.20
CA PRO A 82 -8.41 -5.31 10.03
C PRO A 82 -7.95 -6.07 11.28
N ALA A 83 -8.66 -7.11 11.73
CA ALA A 83 -8.27 -7.90 12.90
C ALA A 83 -7.06 -8.79 12.61
N ASN A 84 -6.90 -9.23 11.36
CA ASN A 84 -5.80 -10.09 10.91
C ASN A 84 -4.78 -9.37 10.01
N THR A 85 -5.03 -8.11 9.66
CA THR A 85 -4.09 -7.31 8.86
C THR A 85 -2.87 -6.90 9.70
N VAL A 86 -1.69 -7.29 9.25
CA VAL A 86 -0.40 -6.93 9.88
C VAL A 86 0.31 -5.91 9.02
N PHE A 87 0.76 -4.81 9.64
CA PHE A 87 1.60 -3.82 9.01
C PHE A 87 3.05 -4.04 9.43
N VAL A 88 3.95 -4.20 8.45
CA VAL A 88 5.40 -4.27 8.69
C VAL A 88 6.03 -3.02 8.10
N THR A 89 6.79 -2.29 8.92
CA THR A 89 7.52 -1.09 8.49
C THR A 89 9.01 -1.36 8.55
N GLY A 90 9.77 -0.94 7.54
CA GLY A 90 11.21 -1.09 7.50
C GLY A 90 11.86 -0.32 6.36
N TRP A 91 13.18 -0.29 6.33
CA TRP A 91 13.93 0.26 5.21
C TRP A 91 13.86 -0.71 4.04
N LEU A 92 13.44 -0.20 2.87
CA LEU A 92 13.60 -0.95 1.63
C LEU A 92 15.06 -0.81 1.20
N GLU A 93 15.84 -1.82 1.49
CA GLU A 93 17.22 -1.95 1.00
C GLU A 93 17.26 -3.03 -0.07
N THR A 94 17.80 -2.68 -1.23
CA THR A 94 17.98 -3.62 -2.34
C THR A 94 19.46 -3.96 -2.41
N HIS A 95 19.81 -5.18 -2.02
CA HIS A 95 21.19 -5.69 -2.05
C HIS A 95 21.45 -6.65 -3.21
N VAL A 96 20.42 -6.97 -4.00
CA VAL A 96 20.53 -7.84 -5.18
C VAL A 96 19.60 -7.32 -6.27
N ILE A 97 20.11 -7.13 -7.49
CA ILE A 97 19.35 -6.75 -8.69
C ILE A 97 19.76 -7.69 -9.84
N ASN A 98 18.78 -8.28 -10.54
CA ASN A 98 19.02 -9.21 -11.66
C ASN A 98 19.97 -10.38 -11.34
N GLY A 99 20.00 -10.83 -10.08
CA GLY A 99 20.86 -11.94 -9.64
C GLY A 99 22.28 -11.53 -9.25
N GLU A 100 22.61 -10.24 -9.29
CA GLU A 100 23.91 -9.70 -8.87
C GLU A 100 23.79 -8.89 -7.58
N ALA A 101 24.79 -9.00 -6.69
CA ALA A 101 24.86 -8.22 -5.46
C ALA A 101 25.18 -6.75 -5.76
N VAL A 102 24.51 -5.82 -5.07
CA VAL A 102 24.64 -4.36 -5.25
C VAL A 102 24.73 -3.59 -3.93
#